data_AF-A0A4Y2E260-F1
#
_entry.id   AF-A0A4Y2E260-F1
#
_cell.length_a   1.000
_cell.length_b   1.000
_cell.length_c   1.000
_cell.angle_alpha   90.00
_cell.angle_beta   90.00
_cell.angle_gamma   90.00
#
_symmetry.space_group_name_H-M   'P 1'
#
loop_
_entity.id
_entity.type
_entity.pdbx_description
1 polymer ?
#
loop_
_entity_poly.entity_id
_entity_poly.type
_entity_poly.pdbx_seq_one_letter_code
_entity_poly.pdbx_strand_id
1 'polypeptide(L)'
;MSLFSNLSINKTKGIVNINVVSWTKLLNKGGSWSSGDQLSSFWKGAEPQFRPIQFDRQQFLHRQQLTEDYEWDCETLDESIQKLPCHELHEENKAVFTQYSGFHVPICYENQELRNEVLDTRACGSIYDASYKRQFLLIGKDSSKFLDALVTSDIESLEEWQSVKTLMTNHNGGIIDELLVSKRTKEKLHIVANRPKVLTEVQNHLKSFEGDVSFQIAEEKCYLTFQGPECSTFLKTVFNNIENLRYMHNKEFDGAFITRCSTTGDDGYSISCKEGISLVNSLKKGYNKQEVNFISLKAKQCLTIEAGMCSSGVDFDENTTPVEADLTDLISKRKKKNGGFPGSEVILKQLRSKPSKIRKGFISEDAWLLKGGKVMSPKGEVVGEITSSTYSPCITTYIGMGYVSTSYCMESEELLFRNKKKGRLHKIPFVPNGILCNRMTNE
;
A
#
# COMPACT_ATOMS: atom_id res chain seq x y z
N MET A 1 23.65 -35.79 25.73
CA MET A 1 24.81 -35.08 26.29
C MET A 1 26.11 -35.31 25.49
N SER A 2 26.08 -35.30 24.15
CA SER A 2 27.34 -35.42 23.35
C SER A 2 27.27 -34.80 21.95
N LEU A 3 26.52 -33.71 21.75
CA LEU A 3 26.38 -33.03 20.45
C LEU A 3 26.77 -31.54 20.47
N PHE A 4 27.49 -31.09 21.51
CA PHE A 4 27.87 -29.68 21.70
C PHE A 4 29.39 -29.46 21.80
N SER A 5 30.21 -30.23 21.10
CA SER A 5 31.68 -30.13 21.23
C SER A 5 32.40 -29.33 20.14
N ASN A 6 31.71 -28.66 19.21
CA ASN A 6 32.38 -27.87 18.16
C ASN A 6 31.70 -26.51 17.84
N LEU A 7 31.40 -25.73 18.88
CA LEU A 7 31.07 -24.30 18.72
C LEU A 7 32.19 -23.48 19.36
N SER A 8 33.04 -22.85 18.56
CA SER A 8 34.00 -21.88 19.09
C SER A 8 33.27 -20.59 19.45
N ILE A 9 33.32 -20.23 20.72
CA ILE A 9 32.73 -19.00 21.26
C ILE A 9 33.85 -17.96 21.30
N ASN A 10 33.82 -16.98 20.42
CA ASN A 10 34.71 -15.83 20.50
C ASN A 10 34.00 -14.67 21.22
N LYS A 11 34.46 -14.34 22.43
CA LYS A 11 33.68 -13.64 23.47
C LYS A 11 33.98 -12.14 23.57
N THR A 12 34.30 -11.45 22.47
CA THR A 12 34.74 -10.04 22.53
C THR A 12 33.93 -9.03 21.73
N LYS A 13 32.88 -9.42 20.99
CA LYS A 13 31.85 -8.49 20.50
C LYS A 13 30.52 -9.22 20.51
N GLY A 14 29.52 -8.70 21.24
CA GLY A 14 28.24 -9.37 21.51
C GLY A 14 27.34 -9.59 20.29
N ILE A 15 27.78 -10.41 19.34
CA ILE A 15 27.00 -10.89 18.20
C ILE A 15 27.29 -12.38 18.04
N VAL A 16 26.26 -13.22 18.18
CA VAL A 16 26.33 -14.65 17.87
C VAL A 16 25.81 -14.84 16.45
N ASN A 17 26.70 -15.15 15.50
CA ASN A 17 26.30 -15.58 14.17
C ASN A 17 26.01 -17.09 14.18
N ILE A 18 24.74 -17.46 14.00
CA ILE A 18 24.34 -18.85 13.76
C ILE A 18 24.22 -19.03 12.24
N ASN A 19 25.12 -19.83 11.65
CA ASN A 19 25.03 -20.20 10.24
C ASN A 19 23.85 -21.16 10.01
N VAL A 20 22.85 -20.70 9.26
CA VAL A 20 21.67 -21.48 8.85
C VAL A 20 22.07 -22.44 7.72
N VAL A 21 22.81 -23.49 8.05
CA VAL A 21 23.12 -24.58 7.10
C VAL A 21 22.88 -25.98 7.69
N SER A 22 22.61 -26.12 9.00
CA SER A 22 22.48 -27.44 9.64
C SER A 22 21.06 -27.93 9.91
N TRP A 23 20.02 -27.10 9.73
CA TRP A 23 18.64 -27.48 10.10
C TRP A 23 18.00 -28.52 9.16
N THR A 24 18.30 -28.48 7.86
CA THR A 24 17.78 -29.45 6.88
C THR A 24 18.29 -30.87 7.07
N LYS A 25 19.37 -31.10 7.85
CA LYS A 25 19.86 -32.45 8.16
C LYS A 25 19.18 -33.10 9.36
N LEU A 26 18.47 -32.34 10.20
CA LEU A 26 17.79 -32.87 11.40
C LEU A 26 16.38 -33.40 11.10
N LEU A 27 15.70 -32.85 10.09
CA LEU A 27 14.34 -33.25 9.72
C LEU A 27 14.25 -34.57 8.94
N ASN A 28 15.37 -35.10 8.43
CA ASN A 28 15.43 -36.33 7.62
C ASN A 28 15.68 -37.62 8.41
N LYS A 29 15.58 -37.62 9.75
CA LYS A 29 15.59 -38.85 10.55
C LYS A 29 14.28 -38.99 11.31
N GLY A 30 13.36 -39.76 10.72
CA GLY A 30 11.98 -39.96 11.16
C GLY A 30 11.83 -40.40 12.62
N GLY A 31 11.53 -39.45 13.49
CA GLY A 31 10.97 -39.69 14.82
C GLY A 31 9.50 -39.28 14.83
N SER A 32 8.61 -40.22 15.14
CA SER A 32 7.20 -39.95 15.40
C SER A 32 7.05 -39.23 16.75
N TRP A 33 6.19 -38.21 16.80
CA TRP A 33 5.75 -37.60 18.06
C TRP A 33 4.26 -37.84 18.23
N SER A 34 3.89 -38.53 19.30
CA SER A 34 2.51 -38.81 19.71
C SER A 34 2.04 -37.81 20.77
N SER A 35 0.74 -37.49 20.71
CA SER A 35 -0.11 -36.76 21.67
C SER A 35 -0.11 -35.22 21.60
N GLY A 36 -1.32 -34.70 21.39
CA GLY A 36 -1.67 -33.32 21.03
C GLY A 36 -1.72 -32.31 22.17
N ASP A 37 -1.07 -32.58 23.31
CA ASP A 37 -1.14 -31.70 24.48
C ASP A 37 0.10 -30.83 24.71
N GLN A 38 1.21 -31.04 23.98
CA GLN A 38 2.41 -30.19 24.09
C GLN A 38 2.49 -29.05 23.06
N LEU A 39 1.67 -29.07 22.01
CA LEU A 39 1.60 -27.96 21.04
C LEU A 39 0.77 -26.79 21.59
N SER A 40 -0.31 -27.06 22.34
CA SER A 40 -1.22 -26.00 22.81
C SER A 40 -0.59 -25.03 23.83
N SER A 41 0.46 -25.47 24.55
CA SER A 41 1.24 -24.61 25.47
C SER A 41 2.35 -23.80 24.78
N PHE A 42 2.71 -24.13 23.53
CA PHE A 42 3.74 -23.39 22.78
C PHE A 42 3.16 -22.18 22.02
N TRP A 43 1.85 -22.19 21.72
CA TRP A 43 1.17 -21.16 20.92
C TRP A 43 0.40 -20.11 21.72
N LYS A 44 0.31 -20.24 23.05
CA LYS A 44 -0.26 -19.19 23.92
C LYS A 44 0.81 -18.11 24.21
N GLY A 45 0.97 -17.16 23.29
CA GLY A 45 1.78 -15.96 23.56
C GLY A 45 2.56 -15.37 22.37
N ALA A 46 2.45 -15.94 21.18
CA ALA A 46 3.11 -15.38 19.99
C ALA A 46 2.26 -14.26 19.36
N GLU A 47 2.14 -13.12 20.04
CA GLU A 47 1.84 -11.87 19.36
C GLU A 47 3.07 -11.42 18.56
N PRO A 48 2.91 -10.91 17.32
CA PRO A 48 4.02 -10.31 16.60
C PRO A 48 4.55 -9.11 17.41
N GLN A 49 5.71 -9.28 18.04
CA GLN A 49 6.39 -8.17 18.68
C GLN A 49 6.88 -7.21 17.60
N PHE A 50 6.13 -6.13 17.40
CA PHE A 50 6.54 -4.98 16.60
C PHE A 50 7.85 -4.44 17.19
N ARG A 51 8.97 -4.65 16.50
CA ARG A 51 10.21 -3.92 16.79
C ARG A 51 10.32 -2.80 15.75
N PRO A 52 10.07 -1.54 16.13
CA PRO A 52 10.35 -0.43 15.23
C PRO A 52 11.83 -0.48 14.84
N ILE A 53 12.11 -0.34 13.55
CA ILE A 53 13.46 -0.01 13.10
C ILE A 53 13.78 1.33 13.77
N GLN A 54 14.71 1.34 14.72
CA GLN A 54 15.15 2.58 15.37
C GLN A 54 15.82 3.46 14.32
N PHE A 55 15.05 4.38 13.76
CA PHE A 55 15.54 5.40 12.85
C PHE A 55 16.26 6.49 13.68
N ASP A 56 17.60 6.51 13.64
CA ASP A 56 18.40 7.56 14.27
C ASP A 56 18.37 8.84 13.43
N ARG A 57 17.47 9.75 13.82
CA ARG A 57 17.29 11.08 13.22
C ARG A 57 18.58 11.92 13.21
N GLN A 58 19.43 11.81 14.23
CA GLN A 58 20.64 12.63 14.37
C GLN A 58 21.75 12.19 13.39
N GLN A 59 21.98 10.88 13.26
CA GLN A 59 22.90 10.35 12.24
C GLN A 59 22.44 10.60 10.80
N PHE A 60 21.14 10.78 10.58
CA PHE A 60 20.56 10.98 9.26
C PHE A 60 20.58 12.46 8.81
N LEU A 61 20.35 13.40 9.73
CA LEU A 61 20.41 14.85 9.43
C LEU A 61 21.82 15.36 9.12
N HIS A 62 22.87 14.70 9.61
CA HIS A 62 24.26 15.11 9.37
C HIS A 62 24.72 14.86 7.91
N ARG A 63 23.97 14.09 7.11
CA ARG A 63 24.48 13.56 5.84
C ARG A 63 24.23 14.38 4.58
N GLN A 64 23.27 15.31 4.47
CA GLN A 64 23.01 15.95 3.17
C GLN A 64 22.42 17.37 3.22
N GLN A 65 23.06 18.29 2.49
CA GLN A 65 22.50 19.50 1.89
C GLN A 65 22.42 19.28 0.38
N LEU A 66 21.24 19.00 -0.16
CA LEU A 66 20.95 19.17 -1.59
C LEU A 66 19.49 19.63 -1.73
N THR A 67 19.31 20.73 -2.45
CA THR A 67 18.05 21.41 -2.75
C THR A 67 17.29 20.72 -3.89
N GLU A 68 15.97 20.58 -3.76
CA GLU A 68 15.07 20.05 -4.80
C GLU A 68 14.42 21.22 -5.58
N ASP A 69 14.75 21.38 -6.86
CA ASP A 69 13.92 22.12 -7.82
C ASP A 69 13.07 21.10 -8.59
N TYR A 70 11.82 20.94 -8.17
CA TYR A 70 10.83 20.14 -8.90
C TYR A 70 9.61 21.02 -9.22
N GLU A 71 9.46 21.39 -10.50
CA GLU A 71 8.26 22.02 -11.02
C GLU A 71 7.18 20.95 -11.26
N TRP A 72 6.10 21.00 -10.47
CA TRP A 72 4.84 20.36 -10.83
C TRP A 72 3.97 21.43 -11.48
N ASP A 73 3.32 21.09 -12.60
CA ASP A 73 2.30 21.93 -13.19
C ASP A 73 1.16 22.11 -12.19
N CYS A 74 1.16 23.26 -11.50
CA CYS A 74 0.00 23.71 -10.75
C CYS A 74 -1.01 24.18 -11.81
N GLU A 75 -1.96 23.31 -12.15
CA GLU A 75 -3.10 23.74 -12.98
C GLU A 75 -3.85 24.86 -12.25
N THR A 76 -4.30 25.87 -13.00
CA THR A 76 -5.13 26.95 -12.45
C THR A 76 -6.36 26.37 -11.76
N LEU A 77 -6.56 26.71 -10.49
CA LEU A 77 -7.68 26.22 -9.69
C LEU A 77 -9.00 26.66 -10.30
N ASP A 78 -9.82 25.69 -10.72
CA ASP A 78 -11.19 25.90 -11.20
C ASP A 78 -12.15 25.91 -9.98
N GLU A 79 -12.92 26.98 -9.81
CA GLU A 79 -13.87 27.13 -8.69
C GLU A 79 -14.99 26.07 -8.68
N SER A 80 -15.20 25.35 -9.78
CA SER A 80 -16.14 24.22 -9.86
C SER A 80 -15.63 22.95 -9.17
N ILE A 81 -14.37 22.91 -8.76
CA ILE A 81 -13.71 21.79 -8.10
C ILE A 81 -14.07 21.71 -6.62
N GLN A 82 -14.33 20.50 -6.13
CA GLN A 82 -14.79 20.29 -4.76
C GLN A 82 -13.68 20.49 -3.74
N LYS A 83 -14.00 21.07 -2.58
CA LYS A 83 -13.08 21.12 -1.43
C LYS A 83 -13.12 19.80 -0.66
N LEU A 84 -11.98 19.38 -0.10
CA LEU A 84 -11.93 18.26 0.84
C LEU A 84 -12.66 18.63 2.15
N PRO A 85 -13.19 17.66 2.91
CA PRO A 85 -13.84 17.93 4.18
C PRO A 85 -12.94 18.60 5.23
N CYS A 86 -11.62 18.34 5.21
CA CYS A 86 -10.66 18.98 6.11
C CYS A 86 -9.96 20.19 5.47
N HIS A 87 -10.54 20.82 4.44
CA HIS A 87 -9.91 21.90 3.68
C HIS A 87 -9.49 23.10 4.56
N GLU A 88 -10.30 23.49 5.53
CA GLU A 88 -9.96 24.58 6.45
C GLU A 88 -8.70 24.28 7.27
N LEU A 89 -8.56 23.05 7.78
CA LEU A 89 -7.34 22.63 8.46
C LEU A 89 -6.13 22.64 7.52
N HIS A 90 -6.31 22.28 6.24
CA HIS A 90 -5.21 22.37 5.27
C HIS A 90 -4.78 23.82 5.03
N GLU A 91 -5.72 24.76 4.89
CA GLU A 91 -5.44 26.20 4.76
C GLU A 91 -4.72 26.76 6.00
N GLU A 92 -5.15 26.38 7.21
CA GLU A 92 -4.47 26.74 8.45
C GLU A 92 -3.01 26.25 8.48
N ASN A 93 -2.74 25.09 7.89
CA ASN A 93 -1.41 24.50 7.78
C ASN A 93 -0.62 25.00 6.56
N LYS A 94 -1.11 26.04 5.87
CA LYS A 94 -0.45 26.66 4.70
C LYS A 94 -0.29 25.69 3.53
N ALA A 95 -1.34 24.92 3.23
CA ALA A 95 -1.40 24.06 2.06
C ALA A 95 -1.36 24.87 0.75
N VAL A 96 -0.54 24.42 -0.18
CA VAL A 96 -0.68 24.73 -1.61
C VAL A 96 -1.53 23.64 -2.22
N PHE A 97 -2.60 23.99 -2.93
CA PHE A 97 -3.54 23.04 -3.50
C PHE A 97 -3.28 22.78 -4.99
N THR A 98 -3.59 21.56 -5.42
CA THR A 98 -3.71 21.17 -6.83
C THR A 98 -5.09 20.55 -7.08
N GLN A 99 -5.49 20.47 -8.34
CA GLN A 99 -6.61 19.64 -8.74
C GLN A 99 -6.21 18.17 -8.78
N TYR A 100 -6.94 17.32 -8.04
CA TYR A 100 -6.74 15.88 -8.08
C TYR A 100 -8.07 15.15 -7.88
N SER A 101 -8.44 14.31 -8.85
CA SER A 101 -9.66 13.48 -8.79
C SER A 101 -10.97 14.26 -8.56
N GLY A 102 -11.03 15.51 -9.03
CA GLY A 102 -12.16 16.43 -8.89
C GLY A 102 -12.19 17.20 -7.56
N PHE A 103 -11.08 17.22 -6.82
CA PHE A 103 -10.95 17.93 -5.54
C PHE A 103 -9.71 18.84 -5.49
N HIS A 104 -9.77 19.88 -4.65
CA HIS A 104 -8.60 20.62 -4.18
C HIS A 104 -7.87 19.79 -3.12
N VAL A 105 -6.70 19.27 -3.48
CA VAL A 105 -5.86 18.42 -2.62
C VAL A 105 -4.53 19.12 -2.34
N PRO A 106 -4.03 19.12 -1.08
CA PRO A 106 -2.71 19.68 -0.76
C PRO A 106 -1.59 18.98 -1.52
N ILE A 107 -0.93 19.69 -2.45
CA ILE A 107 0.23 19.16 -3.18
C ILE A 107 1.52 19.31 -2.37
N CYS A 108 1.61 20.34 -1.52
CA CYS A 108 2.66 20.56 -0.52
C CYS A 108 2.17 21.55 0.55
N TYR A 109 2.96 21.77 1.60
CA TYR A 109 2.73 22.82 2.60
C TYR A 109 3.91 23.79 2.59
N GLU A 110 3.66 25.10 2.59
CA GLU A 110 4.69 26.14 2.39
C GLU A 110 5.87 26.04 3.38
N ASN A 111 5.60 25.59 4.61
CA ASN A 111 6.59 25.50 5.68
C ASN A 111 7.08 24.07 5.95
N GLN A 112 6.82 23.13 5.04
CA GLN A 112 7.26 21.74 5.18
C GLN A 112 7.93 21.24 3.91
N GLU A 113 9.16 20.77 4.06
CA GLU A 113 9.87 20.08 2.99
C GLU A 113 9.34 18.65 2.84
N LEU A 114 9.21 18.18 1.60
CA LEU A 114 8.82 16.82 1.24
C LEU A 114 9.60 15.77 2.05
N ARG A 115 10.90 16.00 2.21
CA ARG A 115 11.79 15.15 3.01
C ARG A 115 11.30 14.97 4.43
N ASN A 116 10.93 16.05 5.12
CA ASN A 116 10.51 15.98 6.52
C ASN A 116 9.17 15.25 6.65
N GLU A 117 8.22 15.52 5.76
CA GLU A 117 6.93 14.82 5.71
C GLU A 117 7.10 13.29 5.61
N VAL A 118 7.97 12.84 4.70
CA VAL A 118 8.26 11.41 4.50
C VAL A 118 8.93 10.81 5.73
N LEU A 119 9.98 11.45 6.25
CA LEU A 119 10.75 10.92 7.38
C LEU A 119 9.96 10.91 8.69
N ASP A 120 9.14 11.92 8.93
CA ASP A 120 8.28 12.00 10.11
C ASP A 120 7.21 10.89 10.07
N THR A 121 6.72 10.56 8.88
CA THR A 121 5.83 9.40 8.67
C THR A 121 6.52 8.10 9.07
N ARG A 122 7.77 7.90 8.62
CA ARG A 122 8.56 6.70 8.93
C ARG A 122 8.94 6.60 10.40
N ALA A 123 9.20 7.73 11.05
CA ALA A 123 9.67 7.80 12.43
C ALA A 123 8.53 7.71 13.46
N CYS A 124 7.34 8.22 13.13
CA CYS A 124 6.22 8.33 14.06
C CYS A 124 4.91 7.99 13.34
N GLY A 125 4.46 8.90 12.46
CA GLY A 125 3.28 8.71 11.64
C GLY A 125 2.70 10.02 11.16
N SER A 126 1.81 9.93 10.17
CA SER A 126 1.22 11.08 9.52
C SER A 126 -0.19 10.83 9.00
N ILE A 127 -0.96 11.91 8.94
CA ILE A 127 -2.34 11.91 8.47
C ILE A 127 -2.34 12.32 7.00
N TYR A 128 -3.06 11.60 6.15
CA TYR A 128 -3.32 12.00 4.78
C TYR A 128 -4.83 12.06 4.55
N ASP A 129 -5.29 13.16 3.96
CA ASP A 129 -6.69 13.36 3.60
C ASP A 129 -6.95 12.77 2.21
N ALA A 130 -7.49 11.56 2.22
CA ALA A 130 -7.89 10.81 1.03
C ALA A 130 -9.40 10.89 0.79
N SER A 131 -10.08 11.93 1.28
CA SER A 131 -11.54 12.08 1.16
C SER A 131 -12.05 12.25 -0.27
N TYR A 132 -11.14 12.51 -1.22
CA TYR A 132 -11.46 12.41 -2.65
C TYR A 132 -11.75 10.96 -3.09
N LYS A 133 -11.44 9.92 -2.31
CA LYS A 133 -11.78 8.54 -2.66
C LYS A 133 -13.30 8.33 -2.61
N ARG A 134 -13.80 7.41 -3.43
CA ARG A 134 -15.23 7.12 -3.49
C ARG A 134 -15.58 6.01 -2.49
N GLN A 135 -16.46 6.33 -1.57
CA GLN A 135 -16.94 5.40 -0.56
C GLN A 135 -18.40 5.04 -0.85
N PHE A 136 -18.70 3.75 -0.91
CA PHE A 136 -20.06 3.27 -1.15
C PHE A 136 -20.31 1.94 -0.46
N LEU A 137 -21.59 1.63 -0.28
CA LEU A 137 -22.09 0.45 0.37
C LEU A 137 -22.83 -0.41 -0.65
N LEU A 138 -22.67 -1.72 -0.52
CA LEU A 138 -23.54 -2.72 -1.14
C LEU A 138 -24.28 -3.43 -0.02
N ILE A 139 -25.62 -3.39 -0.07
CA ILE A 139 -26.49 -3.85 1.03
C ILE A 139 -27.52 -4.85 0.49
N GLY A 140 -27.65 -6.01 1.13
CA GLY A 140 -28.58 -7.08 0.78
C GLY A 140 -27.92 -8.45 0.84
N LYS A 141 -28.71 -9.53 0.87
CA LYS A 141 -28.20 -10.90 1.04
C LYS A 141 -27.26 -11.35 -0.10
N ASP A 142 -27.41 -10.77 -1.28
CA ASP A 142 -26.63 -11.09 -2.47
C ASP A 142 -25.45 -10.12 -2.70
N SER A 143 -25.17 -9.20 -1.76
CA SER A 143 -24.12 -8.18 -1.92
C SER A 143 -22.72 -8.76 -2.15
N SER A 144 -22.36 -9.80 -1.39
CA SER A 144 -21.09 -10.53 -1.56
C SER A 144 -21.04 -11.23 -2.92
N LYS A 145 -22.09 -11.95 -3.30
CA LYS A 145 -22.17 -12.67 -4.58
C LYS A 145 -22.08 -11.71 -5.78
N PHE A 146 -22.80 -10.59 -5.70
CA PHE A 146 -22.77 -9.55 -6.70
C PHE A 146 -21.36 -9.00 -6.91
N LEU A 147 -20.69 -8.55 -5.83
CA LEU A 147 -19.35 -7.96 -5.95
C LEU A 147 -18.30 -9.00 -6.35
N ASP A 148 -18.40 -10.23 -5.85
CA ASP A 148 -17.50 -11.34 -6.16
C ASP A 148 -17.39 -11.61 -7.67
N ALA A 149 -18.48 -11.42 -8.42
CA ALA A 149 -18.51 -11.59 -9.87
C ALA A 149 -17.76 -10.49 -10.65
N LEU A 150 -17.42 -9.37 -10.00
CA LEU A 150 -16.81 -8.19 -10.63
C LEU A 150 -15.33 -8.01 -10.28
N VAL A 151 -14.81 -8.78 -9.32
CA VAL A 151 -13.49 -8.55 -8.76
C VAL A 151 -12.65 -9.82 -8.66
N THR A 152 -11.34 -9.64 -8.48
CA THR A 152 -10.35 -10.73 -8.52
C THR A 152 -10.19 -11.50 -7.20
N SER A 153 -10.72 -10.98 -6.08
CA SER A 153 -10.70 -11.63 -4.77
C SER A 153 -11.95 -12.48 -4.51
N ASP A 154 -11.90 -13.29 -3.45
CA ASP A 154 -13.02 -14.11 -3.00
C ASP A 154 -13.84 -13.38 -1.92
N ILE A 155 -14.84 -12.61 -2.37
CA ILE A 155 -15.65 -11.74 -1.51
C ILE A 155 -16.72 -12.53 -0.74
N GLU A 156 -17.19 -13.65 -1.29
CA GLU A 156 -18.14 -14.53 -0.60
C GLU A 156 -17.53 -15.18 0.63
N SER A 157 -16.25 -15.56 0.56
CA SER A 157 -15.51 -16.16 1.68
C SER A 157 -15.13 -15.19 2.80
N LEU A 158 -15.28 -13.88 2.58
CA LEU A 158 -14.90 -12.86 3.55
C LEU A 158 -15.80 -12.96 4.79
N GLU A 159 -15.22 -13.00 5.99
CA GLU A 159 -15.98 -13.01 7.23
C GLU A 159 -16.41 -11.60 7.64
N GLU A 160 -17.37 -11.48 8.54
CA GLU A 160 -17.73 -10.17 9.11
C GLU A 160 -16.51 -9.53 9.76
N TRP A 161 -16.40 -8.21 9.61
CA TRP A 161 -15.29 -7.40 10.11
C TRP A 161 -13.92 -7.71 9.48
N GLN A 162 -13.90 -8.44 8.36
CA GLN A 162 -12.70 -8.61 7.53
C GLN A 162 -12.72 -7.68 6.32
N SER A 163 -11.51 -7.34 5.87
CA SER A 163 -11.28 -6.53 4.68
C SER A 163 -10.32 -7.24 3.73
N VAL A 164 -10.43 -6.92 2.44
CA VAL A 164 -9.54 -7.42 1.40
C VAL A 164 -9.26 -6.30 0.38
N LYS A 165 -8.04 -6.27 -0.14
CA LYS A 165 -7.71 -5.48 -1.33
C LYS A 165 -7.96 -6.34 -2.56
N THR A 166 -8.67 -5.81 -3.54
CA THR A 166 -9.03 -6.56 -4.75
C THR A 166 -8.96 -5.66 -5.97
N LEU A 167 -8.88 -6.25 -7.15
CA LEU A 167 -8.92 -5.53 -8.41
C LEU A 167 -10.30 -5.68 -9.04
N MET A 168 -10.85 -4.58 -9.57
CA MET A 168 -11.95 -4.61 -10.53
C MET A 168 -11.35 -4.55 -11.92
N THR A 169 -11.74 -5.47 -12.81
CA THR A 169 -11.19 -5.59 -14.16
C THR A 169 -12.28 -5.44 -15.22
N ASN A 170 -11.88 -5.12 -16.45
CA ASN A 170 -12.77 -5.12 -17.62
C ASN A 170 -12.71 -6.46 -18.37
N HIS A 171 -13.54 -6.61 -19.42
CA HIS A 171 -13.59 -7.84 -20.23
C HIS A 171 -12.28 -8.16 -20.97
N ASN A 172 -11.40 -7.19 -21.16
CA ASN A 172 -10.08 -7.37 -21.78
C ASN A 172 -9.00 -7.73 -20.75
N GLY A 173 -9.35 -7.81 -19.46
CA GLY A 173 -8.43 -8.13 -18.36
C GLY A 173 -7.64 -6.93 -17.82
N GLY A 174 -7.92 -5.72 -18.30
CA GLY A 174 -7.30 -4.50 -17.78
C GLY A 174 -7.92 -4.02 -16.47
N ILE A 175 -7.14 -3.31 -15.66
CA ILE A 175 -7.53 -2.91 -14.30
C ILE A 175 -8.32 -1.60 -14.32
N ILE A 176 -9.57 -1.65 -13.86
CA ILE A 176 -10.43 -0.47 -13.66
C ILE A 176 -10.06 0.24 -12.35
N ASP A 177 -9.80 -0.50 -11.27
CA ASP A 177 -9.28 0.09 -10.02
C ASP A 177 -8.81 -1.00 -9.06
N GLU A 178 -8.04 -0.59 -8.05
CA GLU A 178 -7.84 -1.34 -6.80
C GLU A 178 -8.87 -0.87 -5.77
N LEU A 179 -9.59 -1.81 -5.16
CA LEU A 179 -10.63 -1.56 -4.17
C LEU A 179 -10.19 -2.07 -2.80
N LEU A 180 -10.50 -1.31 -1.75
CA LEU A 180 -10.56 -1.85 -0.39
C LEU A 180 -12.01 -2.24 -0.10
N VAL A 181 -12.27 -3.55 0.00
CA VAL A 181 -13.59 -4.10 0.32
C VAL A 181 -13.59 -4.54 1.76
N SER A 182 -14.53 -4.05 2.55
CA SER A 182 -14.68 -4.37 3.98
C SER A 182 -16.08 -4.91 4.25
N LYS A 183 -16.17 -6.12 4.80
CA LYS A 183 -17.46 -6.70 5.17
C LYS A 183 -17.84 -6.22 6.56
N ARG A 184 -18.90 -5.41 6.68
CA ARG A 184 -19.40 -4.94 7.97
C ARG A 184 -20.28 -6.02 8.62
N THR A 185 -21.16 -6.61 7.83
CA THR A 185 -22.04 -7.73 8.23
C THR A 185 -22.20 -8.71 7.06
N LYS A 186 -22.90 -9.83 7.27
CA LYS A 186 -23.28 -10.78 6.19
C LYS A 186 -23.89 -10.12 4.96
N GLU A 187 -24.62 -9.01 5.13
CA GLU A 187 -25.42 -8.36 4.07
C GLU A 187 -24.95 -6.93 3.79
N LYS A 188 -23.78 -6.53 4.30
CA LYS A 188 -23.28 -5.16 4.14
C LYS A 188 -21.79 -5.13 3.86
N LEU A 189 -21.45 -4.71 2.65
CA LEU A 189 -20.09 -4.39 2.25
C LEU A 189 -19.90 -2.87 2.25
N HIS A 190 -18.73 -2.42 2.68
CA HIS A 190 -18.24 -1.07 2.55
C HIS A 190 -17.01 -1.07 1.64
N ILE A 191 -17.09 -0.34 0.54
CA ILE A 191 -16.08 -0.33 -0.51
C ILE A 191 -15.51 1.07 -0.65
N VAL A 192 -14.17 1.13 -0.73
CA VAL A 192 -13.43 2.35 -1.06
C VAL A 192 -12.75 2.15 -2.41
N ALA A 193 -13.07 3.02 -3.37
CA ALA A 193 -12.48 3.08 -4.70
C ALA A 193 -11.61 4.35 -4.86
N ASN A 194 -10.54 4.26 -5.64
CA ASN A 194 -9.68 5.42 -5.93
C ASN A 194 -10.26 6.28 -7.06
N ARG A 195 -10.93 5.68 -8.06
CA ARG A 195 -11.45 6.36 -9.24
C ARG A 195 -12.98 6.35 -9.30
N PRO A 196 -13.62 7.44 -9.79
CA PRO A 196 -15.08 7.53 -9.88
C PRO A 196 -15.71 6.51 -10.83
N LYS A 197 -14.95 6.02 -11.82
CA LYS A 197 -15.44 5.05 -12.82
C LYS A 197 -16.04 3.79 -12.20
N VAL A 198 -15.51 3.34 -11.05
CA VAL A 198 -16.00 2.17 -10.31
C VAL A 198 -17.49 2.30 -9.96
N LEU A 199 -17.96 3.50 -9.60
CA LEU A 199 -19.36 3.72 -9.25
C LEU A 199 -20.27 3.43 -10.45
N THR A 200 -19.90 3.95 -11.62
CA THR A 200 -20.64 3.73 -12.87
C THR A 200 -20.64 2.26 -13.27
N GLU A 201 -19.49 1.58 -13.15
CA GLU A 201 -19.39 0.15 -13.45
C GLU A 201 -20.30 -0.67 -12.54
N VAL A 202 -20.24 -0.44 -11.22
CA VAL A 202 -21.10 -1.13 -10.25
C VAL A 202 -22.59 -0.89 -10.55
N GLN A 203 -22.98 0.37 -10.75
CA GLN A 203 -24.37 0.73 -11.05
C GLN A 203 -24.87 0.12 -12.36
N ASN A 204 -24.02 0.02 -13.39
CA ASN A 204 -24.39 -0.60 -14.64
C ASN A 204 -24.62 -2.10 -14.49
N HIS A 205 -23.76 -2.81 -13.75
CA HIS A 205 -23.95 -4.24 -13.49
C HIS A 205 -25.18 -4.52 -12.62
N LEU A 206 -25.50 -3.61 -11.67
CA LEU A 206 -26.70 -3.72 -10.84
C LEU A 206 -28.00 -3.71 -11.64
N LYS A 207 -28.08 -2.93 -12.73
CA LYS A 207 -29.30 -2.85 -13.58
C LYS A 207 -29.72 -4.19 -14.16
N SER A 208 -28.77 -5.09 -14.38
CA SER A 208 -28.99 -6.43 -14.94
C SER A 208 -28.91 -7.54 -13.91
N PHE A 209 -28.64 -7.23 -12.64
CA PHE A 209 -28.46 -8.25 -11.62
C PHE A 209 -29.80 -8.62 -10.99
N GLU A 210 -30.16 -9.90 -11.06
CA GLU A 210 -31.33 -10.44 -10.38
C GLU A 210 -30.92 -10.96 -8.98
N GLY A 211 -31.25 -10.19 -7.95
CA GLY A 211 -30.99 -10.55 -6.56
C GLY A 211 -31.26 -9.40 -5.60
N ASP A 212 -31.11 -9.66 -4.31
CA ASP A 212 -31.25 -8.67 -3.25
C ASP A 212 -29.91 -7.99 -2.99
N VAL A 213 -29.69 -6.89 -3.69
CA VAL A 213 -28.55 -5.99 -3.52
C VAL A 213 -28.97 -4.56 -3.88
N SER A 214 -28.57 -3.61 -3.04
CA SER A 214 -28.77 -2.19 -3.23
C SER A 214 -27.44 -1.46 -3.11
N PHE A 215 -27.35 -0.32 -3.79
CA PHE A 215 -26.17 0.55 -3.80
C PHE A 215 -26.49 1.85 -3.08
N GLN A 216 -25.59 2.27 -2.20
CA GLN A 216 -25.71 3.52 -1.47
C GLN A 216 -24.35 4.21 -1.40
N ILE A 217 -24.28 5.51 -1.64
CA ILE A 217 -23.07 6.29 -1.35
C ILE A 217 -22.90 6.39 0.17
N ALA A 218 -21.69 6.16 0.68
CA ALA A 218 -21.44 6.23 2.12
C ALA A 218 -21.71 7.64 2.65
N GLU A 219 -22.26 7.73 3.86
CA GLU A 219 -22.57 9.02 4.49
C GLU A 219 -21.32 9.69 5.08
N GLU A 220 -20.29 8.91 5.37
CA GLU A 220 -19.00 9.34 5.85
C GLU A 220 -18.25 10.10 4.75
N LYS A 221 -18.33 11.44 4.78
CA LYS A 221 -17.67 12.30 3.78
C LYS A 221 -16.14 12.30 3.91
N CYS A 222 -15.61 12.06 5.12
CA CYS A 222 -14.17 12.06 5.37
C CYS A 222 -13.59 10.64 5.20
N TYR A 223 -12.46 10.55 4.52
CA TYR A 223 -11.64 9.34 4.46
C TYR A 223 -10.19 9.70 4.75
N LEU A 224 -9.77 9.52 5.99
CA LEU A 224 -8.42 9.83 6.45
C LEU A 224 -7.59 8.55 6.54
N THR A 225 -6.34 8.61 6.11
CA THR A 225 -5.38 7.53 6.35
C THR A 225 -4.35 8.02 7.34
N PHE A 226 -4.13 7.27 8.42
CA PHE A 226 -3.05 7.52 9.38
C PHE A 226 -2.03 6.40 9.23
N GLN A 227 -0.80 6.75 8.84
CA GLN A 227 0.24 5.80 8.42
C GLN A 227 1.52 6.04 9.22
N GLY A 228 2.20 4.99 9.66
CA GLY A 228 3.42 5.06 10.47
C GLY A 228 3.43 4.08 11.65
N PRO A 229 4.62 3.85 12.27
CA PRO A 229 4.79 2.87 13.33
C PRO A 229 4.00 3.18 14.62
N GLU A 230 3.73 4.46 14.92
CA GLU A 230 3.07 4.89 16.16
C GLU A 230 1.56 5.13 15.99
N CYS A 231 0.97 4.83 14.82
CA CYS A 231 -0.46 5.11 14.57
C CYS A 231 -1.39 4.48 15.61
N SER A 232 -1.11 3.23 16.00
CA SER A 232 -1.90 2.55 17.03
C SER A 232 -1.79 3.25 18.40
N THR A 233 -0.62 3.78 18.73
CA THR A 233 -0.34 4.49 19.98
C THR A 233 -1.09 5.82 20.07
N PHE A 234 -1.20 6.54 18.96
CA PHE A 234 -1.97 7.78 18.89
C PHE A 234 -3.47 7.49 18.87
N LEU A 235 -3.92 6.53 18.07
CA LEU A 235 -5.35 6.23 17.92
C LEU A 235 -5.99 5.73 19.22
N LYS A 236 -5.27 5.00 20.08
CA LYS A 236 -5.84 4.54 21.37
C LYS A 236 -6.19 5.69 22.33
N THR A 237 -5.68 6.89 22.09
CA THR A 237 -6.06 8.10 22.86
C THR A 237 -7.42 8.66 22.44
N VAL A 238 -7.89 8.27 21.24
CA VAL A 238 -9.14 8.73 20.63
C VAL A 238 -10.19 7.61 20.66
N PHE A 239 -9.80 6.38 20.36
CA PHE A 239 -10.69 5.23 20.22
C PHE A 239 -10.28 4.12 21.19
N ASN A 240 -11.21 3.68 22.02
CA ASN A 240 -10.95 2.62 22.98
C ASN A 240 -10.73 1.26 22.28
N ASN A 241 -9.72 0.50 22.71
CA ASN A 241 -9.37 -0.84 22.19
C ASN A 241 -8.98 -0.92 20.71
N ILE A 242 -8.64 0.20 20.06
CA ILE A 242 -8.26 0.23 18.64
C ILE A 242 -7.01 -0.61 18.33
N GLU A 243 -6.11 -0.75 19.30
CA GLU A 243 -4.90 -1.57 19.21
C GLU A 243 -5.19 -3.06 19.00
N ASN A 244 -6.38 -3.53 19.39
CA ASN A 244 -6.84 -4.89 19.17
C ASN A 244 -7.32 -5.14 17.74
N LEU A 245 -7.49 -4.09 16.93
CA LEU A 245 -7.89 -4.23 15.52
C LEU A 245 -6.71 -4.85 14.74
N ARG A 246 -6.94 -6.05 14.20
CA ARG A 246 -5.93 -6.78 13.42
C ARG A 246 -5.78 -6.20 12.02
N TYR A 247 -4.61 -6.39 11.41
CA TYR A 247 -4.38 -6.00 10.02
C TYR A 247 -5.42 -6.65 9.09
N MET A 248 -5.91 -5.88 8.11
CA MET A 248 -7.02 -6.24 7.21
C MET A 248 -8.32 -6.65 7.92
N HIS A 249 -8.53 -6.14 9.14
CA HIS A 249 -9.83 -6.18 9.81
C HIS A 249 -10.36 -4.75 9.98
N ASN A 250 -11.68 -4.65 10.12
CA ASN A 250 -12.40 -3.41 10.26
C ASN A 250 -13.36 -3.46 11.46
N LYS A 251 -13.74 -2.30 12.01
CA LYS A 251 -14.75 -2.19 13.07
C LYS A 251 -15.25 -0.75 13.17
N GLU A 252 -16.42 -0.57 13.77
CA GLU A 252 -16.93 0.74 14.17
C GLU A 252 -16.43 1.14 15.56
N PHE A 253 -15.89 2.35 15.67
CA PHE A 253 -15.39 2.96 16.90
C PHE A 253 -15.97 4.37 17.01
N ASP A 254 -16.82 4.61 18.01
CA ASP A 254 -17.35 5.95 18.31
C ASP A 254 -17.92 6.70 17.07
N GLY A 255 -18.61 5.96 16.19
CA GLY A 255 -19.21 6.49 14.95
C GLY A 255 -18.26 6.59 13.75
N ALA A 256 -16.99 6.24 13.89
CA ALA A 256 -16.05 6.09 12.79
C ALA A 256 -15.94 4.62 12.35
N PHE A 257 -15.90 4.36 11.05
CA PHE A 257 -15.61 3.04 10.50
C PHE A 257 -14.12 2.95 10.16
N ILE A 258 -13.39 2.08 10.86
CA ILE A 258 -11.94 2.01 10.80
C ILE A 258 -11.49 0.65 10.26
N THR A 259 -10.56 0.66 9.31
CA THR A 259 -9.87 -0.53 8.82
C THR A 259 -8.38 -0.39 9.07
N ARG A 260 -7.73 -1.40 9.69
CA ARG A 260 -6.26 -1.38 9.83
C ARG A 260 -5.63 -1.88 8.53
N CYS A 261 -5.13 -0.95 7.73
CA CYS A 261 -4.51 -1.23 6.44
C CYS A 261 -3.52 -0.12 6.05
N SER A 262 -2.56 -0.48 5.19
CA SER A 262 -1.48 0.41 4.77
C SER A 262 -1.46 0.73 3.29
N THR A 263 -0.98 1.92 2.97
CA THR A 263 -0.61 2.37 1.62
C THR A 263 0.83 2.89 1.52
N THR A 264 1.61 2.81 2.60
CA THR A 264 2.98 3.35 2.68
C THR A 264 4.03 2.29 2.99
N GLY A 265 3.63 1.04 3.26
CA GLY A 265 4.54 -0.02 3.68
C GLY A 265 4.73 -0.14 5.20
N ASP A 266 4.38 0.91 5.95
CA ASP A 266 4.32 0.90 7.42
C ASP A 266 2.95 0.47 7.94
N ASP A 267 2.80 0.29 9.25
CA ASP A 267 1.47 0.10 9.85
C ASP A 267 0.56 1.32 9.57
N GLY A 268 -0.75 1.12 9.65
CA GLY A 268 -1.67 2.20 9.38
C GLY A 268 -3.14 1.82 9.44
N TYR A 269 -3.95 2.87 9.43
CA TYR A 269 -5.41 2.80 9.55
C TYR A 269 -6.04 3.70 8.50
N SER A 270 -7.12 3.21 7.89
CA SER A 270 -8.06 4.00 7.09
C SER A 270 -9.31 4.27 7.92
N ILE A 271 -9.74 5.53 7.98
CA ILE A 271 -10.79 6.00 8.88
C ILE A 271 -11.84 6.74 8.06
N SER A 272 -12.99 6.11 7.91
CA SER A 272 -14.20 6.72 7.36
C SER A 272 -15.00 7.36 8.50
N CYS A 273 -15.25 8.67 8.42
CA CYS A 273 -16.00 9.36 9.46
C CYS A 273 -16.76 10.59 8.92
N LYS A 274 -17.71 11.10 9.72
CA LYS A 274 -18.40 12.37 9.46
C LYS A 274 -17.59 13.57 9.97
N GLU A 275 -17.06 13.46 11.18
CA GLU A 275 -16.38 14.54 11.92
C GLU A 275 -14.85 14.54 11.74
N GLY A 276 -14.36 14.65 10.50
CA GLY A 276 -12.93 14.57 10.17
C GLY A 276 -12.06 15.61 10.87
N ILE A 277 -12.51 16.87 10.94
CA ILE A 277 -11.78 17.97 11.59
C ILE A 277 -11.56 17.68 13.08
N SER A 278 -12.61 17.22 13.78
CA SER A 278 -12.54 16.89 15.22
C SER A 278 -11.57 15.74 15.49
N LEU A 279 -11.59 14.71 14.64
CA LEU A 279 -10.66 13.59 14.70
C LEU A 279 -9.21 14.06 14.51
N VAL A 280 -8.93 14.87 13.48
CA VAL A 280 -7.58 15.40 13.22
C VAL A 280 -7.10 16.25 14.37
N ASN A 281 -7.92 17.15 14.89
CA ASN A 281 -7.57 17.98 16.05
C ASN A 281 -7.28 17.14 17.30
N SER A 282 -8.00 16.03 17.49
CA SER A 282 -7.74 15.11 18.59
C SER A 282 -6.40 14.39 18.43
N LEU A 283 -6.05 13.95 17.22
CA LEU A 283 -4.75 13.33 16.93
C LEU A 283 -3.58 14.33 17.05
N LYS A 284 -3.80 15.58 16.62
CA LYS A 284 -2.80 16.67 16.69
C LYS A 284 -2.44 17.10 18.11
N LYS A 285 -3.26 16.79 19.12
CA LYS A 285 -2.90 17.00 20.54
C LYS A 285 -1.63 16.22 20.94
N GLY A 286 -1.27 15.21 20.16
CA GLY A 286 -0.05 14.47 20.34
C GLY A 286 -0.13 13.37 21.40
N TYR A 287 0.92 12.57 21.47
CA TYR A 287 1.13 11.57 22.50
C TYR A 287 2.58 11.65 22.98
N ASN A 288 2.81 11.71 24.30
CA ASN A 288 4.16 11.79 24.88
C ASN A 288 5.06 12.90 24.26
N LYS A 289 4.50 14.08 23.98
CA LYS A 289 5.18 15.20 23.30
C LYS A 289 5.59 14.93 21.84
N GLN A 290 5.14 13.84 21.25
CA GLN A 290 5.22 13.60 19.81
C GLN A 290 3.95 14.13 19.16
N GLU A 291 4.10 14.80 18.03
CA GLU A 291 3.02 15.36 17.24
C GLU A 291 2.91 14.60 15.91
N VAL A 292 1.73 14.60 15.32
CA VAL A 292 1.49 14.07 13.98
C VAL A 292 0.86 15.16 13.13
N ASN A 293 1.35 15.29 11.91
CA ASN A 293 0.94 16.31 10.98
C ASN A 293 0.25 15.71 9.76
N PHE A 294 -0.40 16.58 9.00
CA PHE A 294 -0.79 16.20 7.65
C PHE A 294 0.45 15.97 6.78
N ILE A 295 0.32 15.07 5.82
CA ILE A 295 1.23 14.98 4.69
C ILE A 295 0.52 15.35 3.40
N SER A 296 1.30 15.82 2.45
CA SER A 296 0.91 16.27 1.14
C SER A 296 0.75 15.11 0.17
N LEU A 297 0.12 15.37 -0.97
CA LEU A 297 0.04 14.41 -2.07
C LEU A 297 1.45 13.97 -2.54
N LYS A 298 2.43 14.89 -2.58
CA LYS A 298 3.83 14.55 -2.93
C LYS A 298 4.43 13.55 -1.93
N ALA A 299 4.31 13.82 -0.64
CA ALA A 299 4.82 12.94 0.41
C ALA A 299 4.13 11.57 0.37
N LYS A 300 2.79 11.54 0.22
CA LYS A 300 2.03 10.30 0.05
C LYS A 300 2.50 9.51 -1.16
N GLN A 301 2.73 10.16 -2.31
CA GLN A 301 3.22 9.49 -3.51
C GLN A 301 4.63 8.94 -3.31
N CYS A 302 5.52 9.70 -2.68
CA CYS A 302 6.87 9.25 -2.34
C CYS A 302 6.84 7.97 -1.49
N LEU A 303 6.10 7.98 -0.39
CA LEU A 303 5.91 6.83 0.50
C LEU A 303 5.31 5.61 -0.22
N THR A 304 4.36 5.85 -1.14
CA THR A 304 3.73 4.79 -1.95
C THR A 304 4.74 4.14 -2.90
N ILE A 305 5.58 4.95 -3.56
CA ILE A 305 6.62 4.49 -4.48
C ILE A 305 7.73 3.78 -3.71
N GLU A 306 8.14 4.27 -2.54
CA GLU A 306 9.10 3.59 -1.67
C GLU A 306 8.64 2.17 -1.28
N ALA A 307 7.35 2.00 -1.00
CA ALA A 307 6.73 0.69 -0.76
C ALA A 307 6.49 -0.13 -2.05
N GLY A 308 6.77 0.47 -3.21
CA GLY A 308 6.46 0.03 -4.57
C GLY A 308 5.04 -0.48 -4.78
N MET A 309 4.09 0.24 -4.17
CA MET A 309 2.66 0.04 -4.39
C MET A 309 2.20 0.82 -5.61
N CYS A 310 1.21 0.30 -6.34
CA CYS A 310 0.65 0.99 -7.50
C CYS A 310 -0.27 2.15 -7.11
N SER A 311 -0.28 3.18 -7.94
CA SER A 311 -1.32 4.22 -7.95
C SER A 311 -2.23 4.06 -9.16
N SER A 312 -3.54 3.94 -8.92
CA SER A 312 -4.54 3.80 -10.00
C SER A 312 -4.53 5.00 -10.95
N GLY A 313 -4.56 4.74 -12.26
CA GLY A 313 -4.46 5.77 -13.29
C GLY A 313 -3.05 6.35 -13.48
N VAL A 314 -2.06 5.82 -12.76
CA VAL A 314 -0.64 6.17 -12.92
C VAL A 314 0.17 4.94 -13.29
N ASP A 315 0.16 3.92 -12.43
CA ASP A 315 0.94 2.70 -12.65
C ASP A 315 0.14 1.60 -13.35
N PHE A 316 -1.19 1.72 -13.39
CA PHE A 316 -2.05 0.85 -14.18
C PHE A 316 -3.28 1.62 -14.64
N ASP A 317 -3.88 1.09 -15.69
CA ASP A 317 -5.13 1.54 -16.28
C ASP A 317 -5.89 0.33 -16.88
N GLU A 318 -6.95 0.64 -17.60
CA GLU A 318 -7.83 -0.32 -18.26
C GLU A 318 -7.16 -1.10 -19.41
N ASN A 319 -5.90 -0.80 -19.74
CA ASN A 319 -5.09 -1.49 -20.73
C ASN A 319 -3.98 -2.34 -20.10
N THR A 320 -3.88 -2.31 -18.77
CA THR A 320 -2.82 -2.98 -18.01
C THR A 320 -3.43 -4.12 -17.21
N THR A 321 -2.92 -5.34 -17.38
CA THR A 321 -3.46 -6.50 -16.64
C THR A 321 -2.86 -6.64 -15.24
N PRO A 322 -3.53 -7.34 -14.31
CA PRO A 322 -2.96 -7.71 -13.02
C PRO A 322 -1.62 -8.46 -13.09
N VAL A 323 -1.37 -9.22 -14.16
CA VAL A 323 -0.12 -9.97 -14.33
C VAL A 323 1.00 -9.05 -14.80
N GLU A 324 0.71 -8.14 -15.73
CA GLU A 324 1.67 -7.10 -16.14
C GLU A 324 2.04 -6.20 -14.97
N ALA A 325 1.06 -5.77 -14.18
CA ALA A 325 1.26 -4.88 -13.04
C ALA A 325 1.95 -5.55 -11.84
N ASP A 326 2.27 -6.85 -11.89
CA ASP A 326 2.78 -7.62 -10.76
C ASP A 326 1.86 -7.51 -9.51
N LEU A 327 0.55 -7.66 -9.74
CA LEU A 327 -0.51 -7.58 -8.72
C LEU A 327 -1.25 -8.92 -8.59
N THR A 328 -0.60 -10.03 -8.95
CA THR A 328 -1.23 -11.35 -8.94
C THR A 328 -1.62 -11.82 -7.53
N ASP A 329 -1.05 -11.23 -6.48
CA ASP A 329 -1.42 -11.49 -5.08
C ASP A 329 -2.81 -10.97 -4.71
N LEU A 330 -3.37 -10.05 -5.50
CA LEU A 330 -4.75 -9.56 -5.34
C LEU A 330 -5.79 -10.45 -6.05
N ILE A 331 -5.34 -11.58 -6.62
CA ILE A 331 -6.21 -12.59 -7.22
C ILE A 331 -6.27 -13.79 -6.27
N SER A 332 -7.46 -14.13 -5.76
CA SER A 332 -7.61 -15.24 -4.82
C SER A 332 -7.26 -16.58 -5.47
N LYS A 333 -6.85 -17.57 -4.66
CA LYS A 333 -6.54 -18.92 -5.16
C LYS A 333 -7.72 -19.54 -5.94
N ARG A 334 -8.96 -19.33 -5.45
CA ARG A 334 -10.19 -19.77 -6.11
C ARG A 334 -10.32 -19.13 -7.51
N LYS A 335 -10.14 -17.81 -7.60
CA LYS A 335 -10.26 -17.06 -8.85
C LYS A 335 -9.10 -17.36 -9.82
N LYS A 336 -7.88 -17.62 -9.34
CA LYS A 336 -6.75 -18.12 -10.17
C LYS A 336 -7.03 -19.49 -10.80
N LYS A 337 -7.89 -20.31 -10.19
CA LYS A 337 -8.25 -21.63 -10.72
C LYS A 337 -9.46 -21.57 -11.66
N ASN A 338 -10.49 -20.83 -11.25
CA ASN A 338 -11.83 -20.93 -11.85
C ASN A 338 -12.21 -19.71 -12.70
N GLY A 339 -11.49 -18.59 -12.62
CA GLY A 339 -11.93 -17.34 -13.21
C GLY A 339 -13.18 -16.81 -12.52
N GLY A 340 -14.19 -16.39 -13.31
CA GLY A 340 -15.45 -15.89 -12.78
C GLY A 340 -15.42 -14.41 -12.41
N PHE A 341 -14.69 -13.62 -13.21
CA PHE A 341 -14.63 -12.16 -13.17
C PHE A 341 -14.28 -11.64 -14.58
N PRO A 342 -14.56 -10.37 -14.91
CA PRO A 342 -14.32 -9.85 -16.26
C PRO A 342 -12.85 -9.97 -16.68
N GLY A 343 -12.61 -10.48 -17.89
CA GLY A 343 -11.25 -10.64 -18.43
C GLY A 343 -10.45 -11.79 -17.82
N SER A 344 -11.08 -12.65 -17.03
CA SER A 344 -10.41 -13.80 -16.40
C SER A 344 -9.70 -14.71 -17.40
N GLU A 345 -10.24 -14.95 -18.59
CA GLU A 345 -9.57 -15.78 -19.61
C GLU A 345 -8.18 -15.23 -20.01
N VAL A 346 -8.08 -13.91 -20.25
CA VAL A 346 -6.82 -13.24 -20.60
C VAL A 346 -5.83 -13.34 -19.44
N ILE A 347 -6.29 -13.04 -18.24
CA ILE A 347 -5.46 -13.00 -17.03
C ILE A 347 -4.96 -14.40 -16.67
N LEU A 348 -5.82 -15.41 -16.70
CA LEU A 348 -5.46 -16.80 -16.42
C LEU A 348 -4.49 -17.37 -17.46
N LYS A 349 -4.62 -16.97 -18.73
CA LYS A 349 -3.63 -17.29 -19.78
C LYS A 349 -2.27 -16.68 -19.44
N GLN A 350 -2.22 -15.39 -19.11
CA GLN A 350 -0.98 -14.69 -18.76
C GLN A 350 -0.30 -15.27 -17.52
N LEU A 351 -1.06 -15.73 -16.52
CA LEU A 351 -0.49 -16.42 -15.34
C LEU A 351 0.29 -17.69 -15.72
N ARG A 352 -0.08 -18.36 -16.83
CA ARG A 352 0.59 -19.57 -17.32
C ARG A 352 1.73 -19.26 -18.29
N SER A 353 1.53 -18.28 -19.18
CA SER A 353 2.47 -17.99 -20.27
C SER A 353 3.44 -16.85 -19.99
N LYS A 354 3.28 -16.14 -18.86
CA LYS A 354 3.87 -14.83 -18.56
C LYS A 354 3.37 -13.71 -19.50
N PRO A 355 3.38 -12.44 -19.06
CA PRO A 355 3.04 -11.31 -19.91
C PRO A 355 4.22 -10.90 -20.80
N SER A 356 3.97 -10.06 -21.82
CA SER A 356 5.03 -9.51 -22.69
C SER A 356 5.82 -8.37 -22.03
N LYS A 357 5.19 -7.66 -21.09
CA LYS A 357 5.79 -6.62 -20.26
C LYS A 357 5.46 -6.85 -18.79
N ILE A 358 6.30 -6.38 -17.87
CA ILE A 358 6.08 -6.51 -16.43
C ILE A 358 6.53 -5.24 -15.69
N ARG A 359 5.78 -4.87 -14.65
CA ARG A 359 6.14 -3.76 -13.76
C ARG A 359 7.41 -4.10 -12.98
N LYS A 360 8.34 -3.15 -12.93
CA LYS A 360 9.60 -3.23 -12.17
C LYS A 360 9.92 -1.91 -11.49
N GLY A 361 10.82 -1.99 -10.51
CA GLY A 361 11.44 -0.82 -9.89
C GLY A 361 12.70 -0.40 -10.64
N PHE A 362 12.96 0.90 -10.62
CA PHE A 362 14.12 1.56 -11.21
C PHE A 362 14.81 2.38 -10.13
N ILE A 363 16.14 2.40 -10.17
CA ILE A 363 16.96 3.24 -9.29
C ILE A 363 18.07 3.91 -10.10
N SER A 364 18.34 5.19 -9.80
CA SER A 364 19.45 5.93 -10.38
C SER A 364 19.96 7.00 -9.42
N GLU A 365 21.27 7.10 -9.28
CA GLU A 365 21.95 8.13 -8.49
C GLU A 365 22.06 9.46 -9.26
N ASP A 366 22.12 9.39 -10.60
CA ASP A 366 22.46 10.52 -11.47
C ASP A 366 21.33 10.95 -12.44
N ALA A 367 20.20 10.23 -12.44
CA ALA A 367 19.11 10.44 -13.38
C ALA A 367 17.80 10.76 -12.66
N TRP A 368 17.27 11.95 -12.91
CA TRP A 368 15.86 12.21 -12.67
C TRP A 368 15.02 11.28 -13.56
N LEU A 369 14.24 10.41 -12.94
CA LEU A 369 13.35 9.47 -13.63
C LEU A 369 12.06 10.22 -14.01
N LEU A 370 11.94 10.68 -15.25
CA LEU A 370 10.76 11.41 -15.69
C LEU A 370 9.58 10.45 -15.93
N LYS A 371 8.38 10.79 -15.46
CA LYS A 371 7.14 10.09 -15.82
C LYS A 371 6.94 10.09 -17.34
N GLY A 372 6.58 8.94 -17.92
CA GLY A 372 6.53 8.72 -19.36
C GLY A 372 7.90 8.62 -20.04
N GLY A 373 8.99 8.69 -19.25
CA GLY A 373 10.35 8.58 -19.75
C GLY A 373 10.66 7.18 -20.25
N LYS A 374 11.35 7.09 -21.39
CA LYS A 374 11.80 5.83 -21.98
C LYS A 374 12.87 5.17 -21.11
N VAL A 375 12.74 3.87 -20.93
CA VAL A 375 13.78 3.01 -20.37
C VAL A 375 14.50 2.32 -21.53
N MET A 376 15.82 2.41 -21.56
CA MET A 376 16.63 1.88 -22.64
C MET A 376 17.62 0.82 -22.14
N SER A 377 17.93 -0.16 -22.98
CA SER A 377 19.03 -1.10 -22.76
C SER A 377 20.39 -0.36 -22.85
N PRO A 378 21.50 -0.99 -22.42
CA PRO A 378 22.84 -0.42 -22.59
C PRO A 378 23.21 -0.14 -24.07
N LYS A 379 22.53 -0.80 -25.02
CA LYS A 379 22.68 -0.58 -26.46
C LYS A 379 21.88 0.61 -26.99
N GLY A 380 21.03 1.23 -26.15
CA GLY A 380 20.17 2.35 -26.51
C GLY A 380 18.82 1.95 -27.12
N GLU A 381 18.46 0.67 -27.08
CA GLU A 381 17.15 0.20 -27.52
C GLU A 381 16.09 0.51 -26.46
N VAL A 382 14.90 0.97 -26.85
CA VAL A 382 13.80 1.20 -25.89
C VAL A 382 13.24 -0.14 -25.44
N VAL A 383 13.30 -0.41 -24.14
CA VAL A 383 12.85 -1.67 -23.53
C VAL A 383 11.69 -1.47 -22.58
N GLY A 384 11.29 -0.23 -22.31
CA GLY A 384 10.24 0.07 -21.35
C GLY A 384 9.96 1.56 -21.18
N GLU A 385 9.18 1.87 -20.14
CA GLU A 385 8.76 3.22 -19.78
C GLU A 385 8.59 3.37 -18.26
N ILE A 386 8.79 4.58 -17.77
CA ILE A 386 8.58 4.97 -16.36
C ILE A 386 7.14 5.46 -16.18
N THR A 387 6.42 4.93 -15.19
CA THR A 387 5.04 5.34 -14.85
C THR A 387 4.99 6.30 -13.67
N SER A 388 5.82 6.09 -12.67
CA SER A 388 5.89 6.89 -11.46
C SER A 388 7.33 7.00 -10.96
N SER A 389 7.65 8.10 -10.28
CA SER A 389 9.00 8.35 -9.79
C SER A 389 9.02 9.41 -8.68
N THR A 390 10.09 9.39 -7.91
CA THR A 390 10.36 10.35 -6.83
C THR A 390 11.85 10.34 -6.49
N TYR A 391 12.32 11.40 -5.83
CA TYR A 391 13.52 11.27 -5.01
C TYR A 391 13.12 10.67 -3.67
N SER A 392 13.73 9.56 -3.26
CA SER A 392 13.44 8.95 -1.96
C SER A 392 14.34 9.55 -0.90
N PRO A 393 13.78 10.21 0.13
CA PRO A 393 14.54 10.60 1.31
C PRO A 393 15.15 9.40 2.03
N CYS A 394 14.43 8.28 2.13
CA CYS A 394 14.88 7.13 2.92
C CYS A 394 16.15 6.46 2.39
N ILE A 395 16.31 6.39 1.06
CA ILE A 395 17.49 5.80 0.41
C ILE A 395 18.35 6.82 -0.36
N THR A 396 18.00 8.11 -0.29
CA THR A 396 18.78 9.25 -0.80
C THR A 396 19.12 9.20 -2.30
N THR A 397 18.19 8.72 -3.11
CA THR A 397 18.40 8.56 -4.57
C THR A 397 17.08 8.60 -5.34
N TYR A 398 17.14 8.78 -6.66
CA TYR A 398 15.95 8.69 -7.51
C TYR A 398 15.49 7.25 -7.65
N ILE A 399 14.19 7.05 -7.42
CA ILE A 399 13.50 5.78 -7.63
C ILE A 399 12.27 5.98 -8.49
N GLY A 400 11.83 4.91 -9.13
CA GLY A 400 10.61 4.92 -9.91
C GLY A 400 10.13 3.54 -10.26
N MET A 401 8.90 3.45 -10.73
CA MET A 401 8.31 2.22 -11.24
C MET A 401 7.93 2.41 -12.70
N GLY A 402 7.75 1.29 -13.39
CA GLY A 402 7.19 1.27 -14.72
C GLY A 402 7.36 -0.08 -15.37
N TYR A 403 7.13 -0.16 -16.67
CA TYR A 403 7.05 -1.42 -17.39
C TYR A 403 8.28 -1.65 -18.24
N VAL A 404 8.82 -2.86 -18.20
CA VAL A 404 9.85 -3.33 -19.12
C VAL A 404 9.38 -4.57 -19.85
N SER A 405 9.89 -4.81 -21.05
CA SER A 405 9.74 -6.10 -21.73
C SER A 405 10.17 -7.22 -20.79
N THR A 406 9.42 -8.33 -20.77
CA THR A 406 9.77 -9.51 -19.97
C THR A 406 11.13 -10.10 -20.36
N SER A 407 11.63 -9.80 -21.57
CA SER A 407 12.99 -10.18 -21.98
C SER A 407 14.10 -9.37 -21.30
N TYR A 408 13.77 -8.24 -20.66
CA TYR A 408 14.67 -7.26 -20.03
C TYR A 408 14.27 -7.02 -18.56
N CYS A 409 13.84 -8.08 -17.86
CA CYS A 409 13.26 -7.96 -16.50
C CYS A 409 14.14 -8.58 -15.40
N MET A 410 15.42 -8.86 -15.67
CA MET A 410 16.32 -9.46 -14.69
C MET A 410 16.77 -8.44 -13.65
N GLU A 411 16.83 -8.84 -12.38
CA GLU A 411 17.23 -7.90 -11.32
C GLU A 411 18.65 -7.37 -11.53
N SER A 412 18.85 -6.09 -11.21
CA SER A 412 20.13 -5.37 -11.35
C SER A 412 20.65 -5.24 -12.79
N GLU A 413 19.82 -5.50 -13.79
CA GLU A 413 20.15 -5.21 -15.19
C GLU A 413 20.41 -3.71 -15.37
N GLU A 414 21.52 -3.38 -16.03
CA GLU A 414 21.90 -2.00 -16.31
C GLU A 414 20.96 -1.39 -17.35
N LEU A 415 20.53 -0.15 -17.10
CA LEU A 415 19.60 0.59 -17.94
C LEU A 415 20.12 2.00 -18.19
N LEU A 416 19.66 2.58 -19.29
CA LEU A 416 19.85 3.98 -19.63
C LEU A 416 18.50 4.70 -19.57
N PHE A 417 18.51 5.88 -18.97
CA PHE A 417 17.37 6.79 -18.88
C PHE A 417 17.63 8.05 -19.73
N ARG A 418 16.83 9.11 -19.51
CA ARG A 418 16.97 10.40 -20.22
C ARG A 418 18.43 10.87 -20.24
N ASN A 419 18.87 11.41 -21.38
CA ASN A 419 20.25 11.87 -21.60
C ASN A 419 21.31 10.78 -21.41
N LYS A 420 20.95 9.50 -21.59
CA LYS A 420 21.83 8.33 -21.42
C LYS A 420 22.43 8.23 -20.00
N LYS A 421 21.75 8.79 -19.01
CA LYS A 421 22.12 8.62 -17.60
C LYS A 421 21.89 7.18 -17.17
N LYS A 422 22.81 6.64 -16.37
CA LYS A 422 22.79 5.23 -15.96
C LYS A 422 21.83 5.01 -14.80
N GLY A 423 21.27 3.81 -14.74
CA GLY A 423 20.74 3.24 -13.52
C GLY A 423 20.46 1.77 -13.75
N ARG A 424 19.55 1.18 -12.96
CA ARG A 424 19.34 -0.27 -13.01
C ARG A 424 17.93 -0.66 -12.58
N LEU A 425 17.56 -1.89 -12.92
CA LEU A 425 16.43 -2.55 -12.28
C LEU A 425 16.67 -2.75 -10.79
N HIS A 426 15.64 -2.49 -9.99
CA HIS A 426 15.64 -2.66 -8.55
C HIS A 426 14.45 -3.51 -8.11
N LYS A 427 14.68 -4.36 -7.12
CA LYS A 427 13.62 -5.14 -6.49
C LYS A 427 12.70 -4.21 -5.69
N ILE A 428 11.40 -4.40 -5.82
CA ILE A 428 10.38 -3.69 -5.03
C ILE A 428 10.05 -4.55 -3.79
N PRO A 429 9.82 -3.97 -2.60
CA PRO A 429 9.85 -2.53 -2.26
C PRO A 429 11.26 -1.94 -2.19
N PHE A 430 11.38 -0.62 -2.33
CA PHE A 430 12.66 0.10 -2.23
C PHE A 430 13.07 0.32 -0.78
N VAL A 431 12.09 0.61 0.08
CA VAL A 431 12.26 0.67 1.52
C VAL A 431 11.56 -0.56 2.12
N PRO A 432 12.22 -1.34 3.00
CA PRO A 432 11.59 -2.50 3.61
C PRO A 432 10.28 -2.11 4.29
N ASN A 433 9.19 -2.78 3.90
CA ASN A 433 7.89 -2.55 4.53
C ASN A 433 7.94 -3.02 5.99
N GLY A 434 7.69 -2.12 6.94
CA GLY A 434 7.59 -2.44 8.36
C GLY A 434 6.57 -3.55 8.66
N ILE A 435 5.53 -3.69 7.82
CA ILE A 435 4.55 -4.79 7.89
C ILE A 435 5.13 -6.14 7.38
N LEU A 436 6.00 -6.13 6.35
CA LEU A 436 6.52 -7.36 5.72
C LEU A 436 7.75 -7.93 6.43
N CYS A 437 8.46 -7.16 7.26
CA CYS A 437 9.54 -7.68 8.09
C CYS A 437 9.10 -8.81 9.05
N ASN A 438 7.79 -8.96 9.30
CA ASN A 438 7.22 -10.03 10.14
C ASN A 438 6.68 -11.25 9.36
N ARG A 439 6.66 -11.23 8.02
CA ARG A 439 6.33 -12.43 7.22
C ARG A 439 7.56 -13.28 6.90
N MET A 440 8.75 -12.69 6.81
CA MET A 440 10.00 -13.43 6.53
C MET A 440 10.64 -14.09 7.77
N THR A 441 10.04 -13.95 8.95
CA THR A 441 10.52 -14.59 10.20
C THR A 441 9.64 -15.76 10.63
N ASN A 442 8.62 -16.13 9.84
CA ASN A 442 7.64 -17.19 10.15
C ASN A 442 7.59 -18.33 9.10
N GLU A 443 8.58 -18.43 8.22
CA GLU A 443 8.93 -19.66 7.45
C GLU A 443 10.35 -20.08 7.83
#